data_AF-A0A8T3RTG7-F1
#
_entry.id   AF-A0A8T3RTG7-F1
#
_cell.length_a   1.000
_cell.length_b   1.000
_cell.length_c   1.000
_cell.angle_alpha   90.00
_cell.angle_beta   90.00
_cell.angle_gamma   90.00
#
_symmetry.space_group_name_H-M   'P 1'
#
loop_
_entity.id
_entity.type
_entity.pdbx_description
1 polymer ?
#
loop_
_entity_poly.entity_id
_entity_poly.type
_entity_poly.pdbx_seq_one_letter_code
_entity_poly.pdbx_strand_id
1 'polypeptide(L)' 'MDAKILIAEFRRGYNEIRPHSSLGKLTPAEFKQKVSTTHPSGAIFQDTVVR' A
#
# COMPACT_ATOMS: atom_id res chain seq x y z
N MET A 1 0.99 5.85 -28.49
CA MET A 1 0.61 5.82 -27.06
C MET A 1 1.87 5.98 -26.24
N ASP A 2 1.93 6.98 -25.35
CA ASP A 2 3.12 7.25 -24.53
C ASP A 2 3.13 6.32 -23.30
N ALA A 3 4.22 5.58 -23.11
CA ALA A 3 4.37 4.64 -22.00
C ALA A 3 4.26 5.32 -20.63
N LYS A 4 4.70 6.58 -20.51
CA LYS A 4 4.61 7.34 -19.24
C LYS A 4 3.17 7.59 -18.83
N ILE A 5 2.31 7.90 -19.81
CA ILE A 5 0.88 8.14 -19.58
C ILE A 5 0.20 6.85 -19.13
N LEU A 6 0.50 5.73 -19.79
CA LEU A 6 -0.07 4.43 -19.43
C LEU A 6 0.30 3.99 -18.01
N ILE A 7 1.55 4.20 -17.61
CA ILE A 7 2.01 3.89 -16.25
C ILE A 7 1.34 4.81 -15.22
N ALA A 8 1.20 6.10 -15.52
CA ALA A 8 0.54 7.04 -14.62
C ALA A 8 -0.92 6.67 -14.39
N GLU A 9 -1.66 6.35 -15.46
CA GLU A 9 -3.06 5.94 -15.36
C GLU A 9 -3.19 4.60 -14.62
N PHE A 10 -2.30 3.64 -14.89
CA PHE A 10 -2.27 2.38 -14.14
C PHE A 10 -2.03 2.62 -12.64
N ARG A 11 -1.05 3.45 -12.27
CA ARG A 11 -0.74 3.77 -10.87
C ARG A 11 -1.93 4.41 -10.17
N ARG A 12 -2.60 5.36 -10.81
CA ARG A 12 -3.82 5.99 -10.29
C ARG A 12 -4.92 4.95 -10.09
N GLY A 13 -5.19 4.14 -11.12
CA GLY A 13 -6.19 3.09 -11.08
C GLY A 13 -5.95 2.09 -9.94
N TYR A 14 -4.72 1.62 -9.79
CA TYR A 14 -4.35 0.64 -8.77
C TYR A 14 -4.39 1.23 -7.35
N ASN A 15 -3.86 2.43 -7.15
CA ASN A 15 -3.69 3.02 -5.82
C ASN A 15 -4.93 3.72 -5.27
N GLU A 16 -5.78 4.28 -6.14
CA GLU A 16 -6.84 5.22 -5.72
C GLU A 16 -8.25 4.78 -6.13
N ILE A 17 -8.41 3.94 -7.16
CA ILE A 17 -9.73 3.69 -7.75
C ILE A 17 -10.20 2.25 -7.54
N ARG A 18 -9.29 1.27 -7.66
CA ARG A 18 -9.66 -0.16 -7.70
C ARG A 18 -9.55 -0.78 -6.30
N PRO A 19 -10.66 -1.28 -5.73
CA PRO A 19 -10.61 -2.02 -4.47
C PRO A 19 -10.02 -3.42 -4.66
N HIS A 20 -9.18 -3.85 -3.73
CA HIS A 20 -8.49 -5.15 -3.80
C HIS A 20 -9.01 -6.10 -2.71
N SER A 21 -9.23 -7.37 -3.05
CA SER A 21 -9.70 -8.38 -2.09
C SER A 21 -8.69 -8.63 -0.96
N SER A 22 -7.40 -8.59 -1.26
CA SER A 22 -6.32 -8.72 -0.26
C SER A 22 -6.31 -7.59 0.77
N LEU A 23 -6.88 -6.44 0.45
CA LEU A 23 -7.01 -5.28 1.34
C LEU A 23 -8.40 -5.18 1.98
N GLY A 24 -9.21 -6.25 1.90
CA GLY A 24 -10.57 -6.25 2.43
C GLY A 24 -11.53 -5.37 1.63
N LYS A 25 -11.38 -5.33 0.30
CA LYS A 25 -12.17 -4.48 -0.62
C LYS A 25 -11.92 -2.98 -0.42
N LEU A 26 -10.70 -2.63 -0.04
CA LEU A 26 -10.21 -1.25 0.00
C LEU A 26 -9.19 -1.01 -1.10
N THR A 27 -9.03 0.24 -1.50
CA THR A 27 -7.89 0.71 -2.29
C THR A 27 -6.63 0.77 -1.41
N PRO A 28 -5.42 0.75 -2.00
CA PRO A 28 -4.18 0.94 -1.24
C PRO A 28 -4.15 2.25 -0.45
N ALA A 29 -4.70 3.33 -1.01
CA ALA A 29 -4.80 4.61 -0.32
C ALA A 29 -5.70 4.54 0.93
N GLU A 30 -6.89 3.94 0.82
CA GLU A 30 -7.82 3.76 1.95
C GLU A 30 -7.23 2.82 3.02
N PHE A 31 -6.61 1.71 2.59
CA PHE A 31 -5.97 0.78 3.50
C PHE A 31 -4.83 1.45 4.29
N LYS A 32 -3.99 2.23 3.62
CA LYS A 32 -2.94 3.01 4.27
C LYS A 32 -3.51 3.96 5.32
N GLN A 33 -4.59 4.67 5.02
CA GLN A 33 -5.24 5.56 5.98
C GLN A 33 -5.73 4.78 7.20
N LYS A 34 -6.43 3.67 6.99
CA LYS A 34 -6.94 2.79 8.06
C LYS A 34 -5.84 2.23 8.97
N VAL A 35 -4.71 1.82 8.40
CA VAL A 35 -3.56 1.31 9.17
C VAL A 35 -2.81 2.45 9.85
N SER A 36 -2.67 3.61 9.22
CA SER A 36 -1.96 4.76 9.80
C SER A 36 -2.66 5.33 11.04
N THR A 37 -3.98 5.22 11.14
CA THR A 37 -4.74 5.58 12.35
C THR A 37 -4.57 4.57 13.48
N THR A 38 -4.16 3.35 13.17
CA THR A 38 -3.83 2.31 14.15
C THR A 38 -2.33 2.37 14.40
N HIS A 39 -1.87 3.26 15.27
CA HIS A 39 -0.46 3.34 15.67
C HIS A 39 0.11 1.94 16.01
N PRO A 40 0.99 1.36 15.19
CA PRO A 40 1.85 0.30 15.64
C PRO A 40 2.96 0.99 16.44
N SER A 41 2.94 0.83 17.75
CA SER A 41 4.07 1.17 18.61
C SER A 41 5.35 0.55 18.04
N GLY A 42 6.13 1.32 17.27
CA GLY A 42 7.47 1.01 16.75
C GLY A 42 7.61 -0.30 15.97
N ALA A 43 8.02 -0.24 14.70
CA ALA A 43 8.56 -1.43 14.06
C ALA A 43 9.77 -1.92 14.89
N ILE A 44 9.62 -3.07 15.56
CA ILE A 44 10.73 -3.74 16.25
C ILE A 44 11.58 -4.37 15.15
N PHE A 45 12.73 -3.75 14.85
CA PHE A 45 13.76 -4.40 14.04
C PHE A 45 14.31 -5.56 14.87
N GLN A 46 14.03 -6.80 14.46
CA GLN A 46 14.68 -7.97 15.06
C GLN A 46 16.08 -8.08 14.48
N ASP A 47 17.08 -7.58 15.21
CA ASP A 47 18.48 -7.90 14.94
C ASP A 47 18.68 -9.41 15.15
N THR A 48 18.80 -10.14 14.05
CA THR A 48 19.08 -11.57 14.09
C THR A 48 20.55 -11.75 14.44
N VAL A 49 20.85 -11.96 15.73
CA VAL A 49 22.16 -12.47 16.16
C VAL A 49 22.25 -13.93 15.73
N VAL A 50 22.93 -14.18 14.62
CA VAL A 50 23.40 -15.52 14.24
C VAL A 50 24.57 -15.83 15.19
N ARG A 51 24.36 -16.82 16.07
CA ARG A 51 25.44 -17.51 16.79
C ARG A 51 25.96 -18.66 15.96
#